data_AF-A0A1I5Y1L7-F1
#
_entry.id   AF-A0A1I5Y1L7-F1
#
_cell.length_a   1.000
_cell.length_b   1.000
_cell.length_c   1.000
_cell.angle_alpha   90.00
_cell.angle_beta   90.00
_cell.angle_gamma   90.00
#
_symmetry.space_group_name_H-M   'P 1'
#
loop_
_entity.id
_entity.type
_entity.pdbx_description
1 polymer ?
#
loop_
_entity_poly.entity_id
_entity_poly.type
_entity_poly.pdbx_seq_one_letter_code
_entity_poly.pdbx_strand_id
1 'polypeptide(L)'
;MPDVVKLYIETGTFSGTLDVQEQIRLDYEEDVRKYAEGLNQTKIISVYRSVPAQLAKENKKFQFNKISKNARSREYTGCIEWLIDAGVITECNCLQYPELPLKGNIEESKYKLYYPDTGLLVSALDEEAQEDLRVNKNLGVYKGALYENFVAEAFVKQGLGLFYYKKENSTLEEDFFVRTQNNLIPVEVK
;
A
#
# COMPACT_ATOMS: atom_id res chain seq x y z
N MET A 1 6.92 6.01 11.51
CA MET A 1 6.56 5.75 12.92
C MET A 1 7.64 6.19 13.93
N PRO A 2 7.61 7.41 14.48
CA PRO A 2 8.57 7.83 15.52
C PRO A 2 8.41 7.08 16.85
N ASP A 3 7.18 6.86 17.32
CA ASP A 3 6.93 6.29 18.65
C ASP A 3 7.40 4.84 18.78
N VAL A 4 7.21 4.04 17.73
CA VAL A 4 7.70 2.65 17.67
C VAL A 4 9.23 2.59 17.74
N VAL A 5 9.91 3.48 17.00
CA VAL A 5 11.37 3.57 17.00
C VAL A 5 11.88 4.04 18.37
N LYS A 6 11.20 5.02 18.98
CA LYS A 6 11.51 5.51 20.31
C LYS A 6 11.41 4.39 21.35
N LEU A 7 10.31 3.62 21.35
CA LEU A 7 10.13 2.49 22.27
C LEU A 7 11.25 1.45 22.13
N TYR A 8 11.65 1.13 20.89
CA TYR A 8 12.77 0.23 20.64
C TYR A 8 14.10 0.79 21.19
N ILE A 9 14.39 2.07 20.95
CA ILE A 9 15.61 2.72 21.46
C ILE A 9 15.64 2.72 23.00
N GLU A 10 14.50 2.98 23.65
CA GLU A 10 14.39 3.07 25.10
C GLU A 10 14.46 1.70 25.80
N THR A 11 13.84 0.67 25.22
CA THR A 11 13.76 -0.66 25.85
C THR A 11 14.85 -1.62 25.39
N GLY A 12 15.46 -1.36 24.23
CA GLY A 12 16.37 -2.29 23.55
C GLY A 12 15.69 -3.56 23.03
N THR A 13 14.35 -3.63 23.06
CA THR A 13 13.58 -4.81 22.63
C THR A 13 12.43 -4.42 21.72
N PHE A 14 11.86 -5.38 21.01
CA PHE A 14 10.65 -5.18 20.21
C PHE A 14 9.36 -5.44 21.00
N SER A 15 9.45 -5.74 22.30
CA SER A 15 8.26 -5.96 23.13
C SER A 15 7.40 -4.69 23.18
N GLY A 16 6.08 -4.84 23.05
CA GLY A 16 5.12 -3.72 23.02
C GLY A 16 5.11 -2.89 21.73
N THR A 17 6.00 -3.15 20.76
CA THR A 17 6.01 -2.39 19.49
C THR A 17 4.77 -2.65 18.64
N LEU A 18 4.23 -3.87 18.69
CA LEU A 18 3.00 -4.25 17.99
C LEU A 18 1.79 -3.47 18.53
N ASP A 19 1.66 -3.34 19.84
CA ASP A 19 0.57 -2.60 20.49
C ASP A 19 0.56 -1.12 20.05
N VAL A 20 1.75 -0.51 19.98
CA VAL A 20 1.89 0.88 19.50
C VAL A 20 1.47 0.99 18.03
N GLN A 21 1.83 0.03 17.19
CA GLN A 21 1.44 0.03 15.77
C GLN A 21 -0.05 -0.20 15.59
N GLU A 22 -0.65 -1.09 16.38
CA GLU A 22 -2.09 -1.30 16.38
C GLU A 22 -2.82 -0.03 16.79
N GLN A 23 -2.35 0.63 17.86
CA GLN A 23 -2.92 1.91 18.28
C GLN A 23 -2.85 2.95 17.17
N ILE A 24 -1.72 3.09 16.47
CA ILE A 24 -1.60 4.01 15.32
C ILE A 24 -2.63 3.69 14.22
N ARG A 25 -2.87 2.41 13.92
CA ARG A 25 -3.89 2.02 12.92
C ARG A 25 -5.30 2.34 13.41
N LEU A 26 -5.59 2.13 14.70
CA LEU A 26 -6.88 2.47 15.31
C LEU A 26 -7.12 3.97 15.28
N ASP A 27 -6.10 4.77 15.58
CA ASP A 27 -6.15 6.23 15.54
C ASP A 27 -6.52 6.72 14.12
N TYR A 28 -5.94 6.11 13.06
CA TYR A 28 -6.35 6.42 11.69
C TYR A 28 -7.82 6.10 11.41
N GLU A 29 -8.35 4.99 11.93
CA GLU A 29 -9.78 4.70 11.79
C GLU A 29 -10.67 5.65 12.57
N GLU A 30 -10.21 6.12 13.74
CA GLU A 30 -10.91 7.13 14.52
C GLU A 30 -10.92 8.49 13.79
N ASP A 31 -9.82 8.85 13.15
CA ASP A 31 -9.73 10.04 12.30
C ASP A 31 -10.71 9.95 11.12
N VAL A 32 -10.86 8.78 10.48
CA VAL A 32 -11.91 8.57 9.47
C VAL A 32 -13.29 8.85 10.06
N ARG A 33 -13.60 8.34 11.26
CA ARG A 33 -14.91 8.55 11.90
C ARG A 33 -15.17 10.02 12.26
N LYS A 34 -14.10 10.76 12.54
CA LYS A 34 -14.17 12.16 12.97
C LYS A 34 -14.20 13.15 11.80
N TYR A 35 -13.45 12.88 10.74
CA TYR A 35 -13.17 13.87 9.68
C TYR A 35 -13.77 13.52 8.31
N ALA A 36 -14.17 12.27 8.07
CA ALA A 36 -14.80 11.89 6.79
C ALA A 36 -16.30 12.25 6.78
N GLU A 37 -16.61 13.54 6.77
CA GLU A 37 -17.96 14.07 6.61
C GLU A 37 -18.45 13.92 5.16
N GLY A 38 -19.73 13.57 4.97
CA GLY A 38 -20.33 13.44 3.63
C GLY A 38 -19.94 12.17 2.85
N LEU A 39 -18.98 11.39 3.34
CA LEU A 39 -18.62 10.08 2.82
C LEU A 39 -19.09 8.95 3.73
N ASN A 40 -19.16 7.74 3.17
CA ASN A 40 -19.49 6.56 3.96
C ASN A 40 -18.24 6.07 4.72
N GLN A 41 -18.13 6.46 5.98
CA GLN A 41 -17.02 6.11 6.87
C GLN A 41 -16.74 4.59 6.91
N THR A 42 -17.81 3.78 6.96
CA THR A 42 -17.68 2.31 6.95
C THR A 42 -17.00 1.81 5.67
N LYS A 43 -17.29 2.41 4.51
CA LYS A 43 -16.62 2.06 3.25
C LYS A 43 -15.16 2.48 3.23
N ILE A 44 -14.83 3.65 3.76
CA ILE A 44 -13.45 4.13 3.89
C ILE A 44 -12.63 3.14 4.73
N ILE A 45 -13.11 2.81 5.93
CA ILE A 45 -12.46 1.83 6.81
C ILE A 45 -12.35 0.46 6.12
N SER A 46 -13.38 0.04 5.38
CA SER A 46 -13.35 -1.24 4.65
C SER A 46 -12.29 -1.26 3.53
N VAL A 47 -12.07 -0.15 2.84
CA VAL A 47 -10.97 -0.01 1.86
C VAL A 47 -9.65 -0.18 2.58
N TYR A 48 -9.40 0.64 3.61
CA TYR A 48 -8.15 0.65 4.37
C TYR A 48 -7.79 -0.76 4.90
N ARG A 49 -8.71 -1.42 5.60
CA ARG A 49 -8.51 -2.78 6.13
C ARG A 49 -8.30 -3.84 5.06
N SER A 50 -8.76 -3.62 3.83
CA SER A 50 -8.63 -4.60 2.75
C SER A 50 -7.28 -4.53 2.02
N VAL A 51 -6.52 -3.44 2.17
CA VAL A 51 -5.27 -3.21 1.43
C VAL A 51 -4.23 -4.33 1.68
N PRO A 52 -3.92 -4.75 2.93
CA PRO A 52 -2.88 -5.75 3.18
C PRO A 52 -3.17 -7.09 2.47
N ALA A 53 -4.40 -7.58 2.60
CA ALA A 53 -4.83 -8.84 2.00
C ALA A 53 -4.92 -8.77 0.45
N GLN A 54 -5.02 -7.58 -0.13
CA GLN A 54 -5.02 -7.40 -1.59
C GLN A 54 -3.60 -7.31 -2.15
N LEU A 55 -2.67 -6.66 -1.44
CA LEU A 55 -1.25 -6.62 -1.79
C LEU A 55 -0.60 -8.01 -1.78
N ALA A 56 -1.03 -8.88 -0.90
CA ALA A 56 -0.50 -10.23 -0.75
C ALA A 56 -0.98 -11.24 -1.80
N LYS A 57 -1.78 -10.80 -2.78
CA LYS A 57 -2.23 -11.67 -3.88
C LYS A 57 -1.23 -11.67 -5.01
N GLU A 58 -1.27 -12.73 -5.81
CA GLU A 58 -0.53 -12.80 -7.08
C GLU A 58 -0.95 -11.66 -8.01
N ASN A 59 -2.26 -11.37 -8.09
CA ASN A 59 -2.76 -10.17 -8.74
C ASN A 59 -2.96 -9.05 -7.71
N LYS A 60 -2.02 -8.11 -7.68
CA LYS A 60 -2.00 -6.96 -6.76
C LYS A 60 -2.87 -5.79 -7.21
N LYS A 61 -3.52 -5.87 -8.39
CA LYS A 61 -4.51 -4.86 -8.81
C LYS A 61 -5.59 -4.76 -7.72
N PHE A 62 -5.89 -3.56 -7.27
CA PHE A 62 -6.95 -3.33 -6.31
C PHE A 62 -8.33 -3.67 -6.92
N GLN A 63 -9.13 -4.42 -6.17
CA GLN A 63 -10.40 -4.99 -6.63
C GLN A 63 -11.51 -4.73 -5.62
N PHE A 64 -12.45 -3.86 -5.98
CA PHE A 64 -13.62 -3.54 -5.12
C PHE A 64 -14.45 -4.78 -4.74
N ASN A 65 -14.58 -5.75 -5.65
CA ASN A 65 -15.34 -6.98 -5.39
C ASN A 65 -14.74 -7.86 -4.27
N LYS A 66 -13.49 -7.60 -3.86
CA LYS A 66 -12.83 -8.25 -2.73
C LYS A 66 -13.19 -7.60 -1.40
N ILE A 67 -13.69 -6.37 -1.40
CA ILE A 67 -14.24 -5.69 -0.23
C ILE A 67 -15.67 -6.18 0.03
N SER A 68 -16.51 -6.18 -1.01
CA SER A 68 -17.89 -6.67 -0.95
C SER A 68 -18.35 -7.12 -2.32
N LYS A 69 -19.14 -8.21 -2.38
CA LYS A 69 -19.62 -8.79 -3.65
C LYS A 69 -20.36 -7.79 -4.54
N ASN A 70 -21.05 -6.82 -3.93
CA ASN A 70 -21.84 -5.80 -4.63
C ASN A 70 -21.14 -4.44 -4.70
N ALA A 71 -19.84 -4.37 -4.38
CA ALA A 71 -19.09 -3.12 -4.42
C ALA A 71 -19.00 -2.56 -5.84
N ARG A 72 -19.37 -1.28 -6.00
CA ARG A 72 -19.31 -0.56 -7.27
C ARG A 72 -18.22 0.50 -7.19
N SER A 73 -17.36 0.60 -8.21
CA SER A 73 -16.25 1.56 -8.25
C SER A 73 -16.66 2.98 -7.83
N ARG A 74 -17.76 3.50 -8.40
CA ARG A 74 -18.29 4.85 -8.12
C ARG A 74 -18.52 5.15 -6.63
N GLU A 75 -18.73 4.13 -5.81
CA GLU A 75 -19.03 4.28 -4.39
C GLU A 75 -17.77 4.28 -3.52
N TYR A 76 -16.65 3.82 -4.07
CA TYR A 76 -15.40 3.63 -3.35
C TYR A 76 -14.27 4.53 -3.88
N THR A 77 -14.39 5.09 -5.09
CA THR A 77 -13.41 6.05 -5.64
C THR A 77 -13.16 7.20 -4.66
N GLY A 78 -14.21 7.92 -4.22
CA GLY A 78 -14.06 8.99 -3.23
C GLY A 78 -13.57 8.51 -1.85
N CYS A 79 -13.75 7.23 -1.52
CA CYS A 79 -13.19 6.66 -0.28
C CYS A 79 -11.68 6.45 -0.40
N ILE A 80 -11.20 6.03 -1.56
CA ILE A 80 -9.76 5.86 -1.85
C ILE A 80 -9.09 7.22 -1.91
N GLU A 81 -9.66 8.19 -2.63
CA GLU A 81 -9.17 9.57 -2.71
C GLU A 81 -9.00 10.17 -1.31
N TRP A 82 -10.00 10.02 -0.44
CA TRP A 82 -9.91 10.50 0.94
C TRP A 82 -8.74 9.86 1.71
N LEU A 83 -8.50 8.56 1.57
CA LEU A 83 -7.39 7.86 2.24
C LEU A 83 -6.02 8.28 1.69
N ILE A 84 -5.93 8.57 0.38
CA ILE A 84 -4.73 9.10 -0.26
C ILE A 84 -4.45 10.51 0.26
N ASP A 85 -5.47 11.38 0.29
CA ASP A 85 -5.35 12.76 0.78
C ASP A 85 -5.01 12.83 2.27
N ALA A 86 -5.54 11.89 3.06
CA ALA A 86 -5.18 11.71 4.47
C ALA A 86 -3.77 11.13 4.67
N GLY A 87 -3.11 10.67 3.59
CA GLY A 87 -1.75 10.12 3.63
C GLY A 87 -1.64 8.75 4.29
N VAL A 88 -2.74 8.02 4.44
CA VAL A 88 -2.78 6.70 5.11
C VAL A 88 -2.67 5.53 4.13
N ILE A 89 -2.79 5.79 2.84
CA ILE A 89 -2.45 4.86 1.75
C ILE A 89 -1.74 5.61 0.62
N THR A 90 -1.11 4.89 -0.29
CA THR A 90 -0.52 5.44 -1.50
C THR A 90 -0.97 4.66 -2.73
N GLU A 91 -1.36 5.38 -3.78
CA GLU A 91 -1.72 4.78 -5.06
C GLU A 91 -0.50 4.57 -5.96
N CYS A 92 -0.43 3.39 -6.59
CA CYS A 92 0.49 3.10 -7.69
C CYS A 92 -0.30 2.84 -8.97
N ASN A 93 -0.10 3.71 -9.96
CA ASN A 93 -0.90 3.76 -11.18
C ASN A 93 -0.37 2.78 -12.23
N CYS A 94 -1.26 2.00 -12.85
CA CYS A 94 -0.87 1.18 -14.00
C CYS A 94 -0.70 2.07 -15.22
N LEU A 95 0.34 1.83 -16.00
CA LEU A 95 0.50 2.44 -17.30
C LEU A 95 -0.25 1.64 -18.37
N GLN A 96 -0.90 2.34 -19.31
CA GLN A 96 -1.38 1.78 -20.56
C GLN A 96 -0.21 1.45 -21.50
N TYR A 97 0.76 2.38 -21.55
CA TYR A 97 2.03 2.22 -22.27
C TYR A 97 3.19 2.65 -21.36
N PRO A 98 4.26 1.86 -21.21
CA PRO A 98 5.40 2.21 -20.36
C PRO A 98 6.30 3.26 -21.06
N GLU A 99 5.74 4.45 -21.31
CA GLU A 99 6.36 5.53 -22.05
C GLU A 99 6.13 6.89 -21.38
N LEU A 100 6.95 7.87 -21.76
CA LEU A 100 6.79 9.25 -21.29
C LEU A 100 5.76 10.01 -22.14
N PRO A 101 5.00 10.94 -21.55
CA PRO A 101 4.95 11.28 -20.13
C PRO A 101 4.08 10.29 -19.33
N LEU A 102 4.57 9.86 -18.16
CA LEU A 102 3.90 8.88 -17.28
C LEU A 102 2.42 9.21 -17.00
N LYS A 103 2.12 10.45 -16.59
CA LYS A 103 0.75 10.89 -16.27
C LYS A 103 -0.21 10.82 -17.48
N GLY A 104 0.31 10.96 -18.70
CA GLY A 104 -0.50 10.87 -19.92
C GLY A 104 -0.78 9.43 -20.35
N ASN A 105 -0.09 8.45 -19.76
CA ASN A 105 -0.20 7.03 -20.08
C ASN A 105 -0.83 6.22 -18.94
N ILE A 106 -1.52 6.84 -17.97
CA ILE A 106 -2.18 6.12 -16.87
C ILE A 106 -3.43 5.41 -17.39
N GLU A 107 -3.59 4.15 -17.00
CA GLU A 107 -4.84 3.40 -17.12
C GLU A 107 -5.63 3.52 -15.81
N GLU A 108 -6.57 4.47 -15.76
CA GLU A 108 -7.31 4.86 -14.54
C GLU A 108 -8.04 3.69 -13.86
N SER A 109 -8.39 2.64 -14.61
CA SER A 109 -9.10 1.48 -14.06
C SER A 109 -8.21 0.44 -13.36
N LYS A 110 -6.88 0.63 -13.39
CA LYS A 110 -5.88 -0.33 -12.89
C LYS A 110 -4.87 0.42 -12.00
N TYR A 111 -4.88 0.09 -10.71
CA TYR A 111 -3.91 0.59 -9.74
C TYR A 111 -3.69 -0.44 -8.62
N LYS A 112 -2.57 -0.29 -7.92
CA LYS A 112 -2.26 -0.97 -6.65
C LYS A 112 -2.34 0.06 -5.52
N LEU A 113 -2.64 -0.37 -4.29
CA LEU A 113 -2.64 0.49 -3.10
C LEU A 113 -1.61 -0.02 -2.10
N TYR A 114 -0.72 0.85 -1.64
CA TYR A 114 0.36 0.56 -0.68
C TYR A 114 0.14 1.30 0.64
N TYR A 115 0.75 0.79 1.71
CA TYR A 115 0.85 1.49 2.99
C TYR A 115 1.99 2.51 2.94
N PRO A 116 1.83 3.68 3.59
CA PRO A 116 2.87 4.71 3.66
C PRO A 116 4.04 4.33 4.58
N ASP A 117 3.88 3.28 5.39
CA ASP A 117 4.91 2.76 6.30
C ASP A 117 4.84 1.22 6.32
N THR A 118 5.94 0.57 5.97
CA THR A 118 6.04 -0.89 5.84
C THR A 118 5.87 -1.59 7.18
N GLY A 119 6.28 -0.99 8.31
CA GLY A 119 6.05 -1.62 9.61
C GLY A 119 4.57 -1.60 10.01
N LEU A 120 3.81 -0.59 9.56
CA LEU A 120 2.35 -0.60 9.70
C LEU A 120 1.71 -1.69 8.84
N LEU A 121 2.19 -1.92 7.61
CA LEU A 121 1.73 -3.04 6.79
C LEU A 121 2.00 -4.39 7.47
N VAL A 122 3.22 -4.62 7.96
CA VAL A 122 3.59 -5.86 8.66
C VAL A 122 2.67 -6.07 9.87
N SER A 123 2.44 -5.03 10.66
CA SER A 123 1.57 -5.11 11.85
C SER A 123 0.10 -5.42 11.51
N ALA A 124 -0.33 -5.24 10.26
CA ALA A 124 -1.69 -5.49 9.80
C ALA A 124 -1.90 -6.89 9.19
N LEU A 125 -0.86 -7.73 9.11
CA LEU A 125 -0.94 -9.08 8.56
C LEU A 125 -1.51 -10.07 9.59
N ASP A 126 -0.74 -10.34 10.64
CA ASP A 126 -1.10 -11.08 11.84
C ASP A 126 -0.04 -10.82 12.93
N GLU A 127 -0.29 -11.27 14.17
CA GLU A 127 0.58 -11.03 15.32
C GLU A 127 1.98 -11.66 15.14
N GLU A 128 2.05 -12.85 14.53
CA GLU A 128 3.28 -13.63 14.39
C GLU A 128 4.14 -13.16 13.20
N ALA A 129 3.56 -12.45 12.23
CA ALA A 129 4.23 -11.98 11.01
C ALA A 129 5.50 -11.18 11.30
N GLN A 130 5.53 -10.42 12.39
CA GLN A 130 6.73 -9.69 12.82
C GLN A 130 7.86 -10.61 13.26
N GLU A 131 7.54 -11.63 14.05
CA GLU A 131 8.52 -12.60 14.53
C GLU A 131 9.05 -13.44 13.39
N ASP A 132 8.16 -13.91 12.52
CA ASP A 132 8.48 -14.68 11.32
C ASP A 132 9.39 -13.88 10.38
N LEU A 133 9.13 -12.59 10.18
CA LEU A 133 9.98 -11.71 9.37
C LEU A 133 11.38 -11.54 9.99
N ARG A 134 11.48 -11.38 11.32
CA ARG A 134 12.76 -11.20 12.03
C ARG A 134 13.67 -12.41 11.94
N VAL A 135 13.09 -13.62 11.94
CA VAL A 135 13.86 -14.86 11.79
C VAL A 135 14.04 -15.28 10.32
N ASN A 136 13.73 -14.39 9.37
CA ASN A 136 13.81 -14.63 7.92
C ASN A 136 13.01 -15.85 7.45
N LYS A 137 11.89 -16.15 8.12
CA LYS A 137 10.99 -17.22 7.68
C LYS A 137 10.36 -16.83 6.35
N ASN A 138 10.10 -17.83 5.50
CA ASN A 138 9.48 -17.59 4.22
C ASN A 138 7.99 -17.30 4.37
N LEU A 139 7.60 -16.02 4.24
CA LEU A 139 6.20 -15.58 4.24
C LEU A 139 5.48 -15.81 2.90
N GLY A 140 6.12 -16.51 1.95
CA GLY A 140 5.54 -16.79 0.63
C GLY A 140 5.25 -15.50 -0.13
N VAL A 141 4.01 -15.35 -0.63
CA VAL A 141 3.59 -14.20 -1.44
C VAL A 141 3.64 -12.88 -0.65
N TYR A 142 3.46 -12.93 0.68
CA TYR A 142 3.56 -11.74 1.53
C TYR A 142 4.97 -11.14 1.53
N LYS A 143 6.02 -11.95 1.35
CA LYS A 143 7.40 -11.43 1.27
C LYS A 143 7.57 -10.47 0.09
N GLY A 144 7.04 -10.84 -1.09
CA GLY A 144 7.07 -9.97 -2.26
C GLY A 144 6.25 -8.69 -2.05
N ALA A 145 5.05 -8.82 -1.45
CA ALA A 145 4.21 -7.66 -1.12
C ALA A 145 4.90 -6.67 -0.15
N LEU A 146 5.63 -7.18 0.85
CA LEU A 146 6.38 -6.36 1.80
C LEU A 146 7.54 -5.63 1.11
N TYR A 147 8.28 -6.30 0.22
CA TYR A 147 9.37 -5.66 -0.52
C TYR A 147 8.88 -4.59 -1.50
N GLU A 148 7.79 -4.87 -2.23
CA GLU A 148 7.17 -3.86 -3.09
C GLU A 148 6.70 -2.66 -2.26
N ASN A 149 6.08 -2.88 -1.09
CA ASN A 149 5.65 -1.79 -0.21
C ASN A 149 6.84 -0.98 0.31
N PHE A 150 7.95 -1.64 0.65
CA PHE A 150 9.18 -0.96 1.08
C PHE A 150 9.76 -0.06 -0.02
N VAL A 151 9.80 -0.56 -1.26
CA VAL A 151 10.26 0.22 -2.42
C VAL A 151 9.31 1.37 -2.72
N ALA A 152 7.99 1.12 -2.68
CA ALA A 152 6.96 2.15 -2.84
C ALA A 152 7.11 3.26 -1.81
N GLU A 153 7.25 2.91 -0.53
CA GLU A 153 7.50 3.83 0.58
C GLU A 153 8.77 4.68 0.33
N ALA A 154 9.87 4.03 -0.08
CA ALA A 154 11.12 4.72 -0.35
C ALA A 154 11.02 5.73 -1.51
N PHE A 155 10.29 5.38 -2.57
CA PHE A 155 10.05 6.28 -3.70
C PHE A 155 9.19 7.48 -3.34
N VAL A 156 8.08 7.24 -2.63
CA VAL A 156 7.17 8.32 -2.20
C VAL A 156 7.90 9.31 -1.30
N LYS A 157 8.71 8.82 -0.35
CA LYS A 157 9.52 9.66 0.55
C LYS A 157 10.60 10.47 -0.17
N GLN A 158 11.01 10.05 -1.36
CA GLN A 158 11.91 10.81 -2.26
C GLN A 158 11.15 11.76 -3.19
N GLY A 159 9.81 11.86 -3.09
CA GLY A 159 8.98 12.69 -3.94
C GLY A 159 8.73 12.10 -5.33
N LEU A 160 8.99 10.80 -5.52
CA LEU A 160 8.72 10.09 -6.76
C LEU A 160 7.27 9.56 -6.76
N GLY A 161 6.62 9.61 -7.93
CA GLY A 161 5.33 8.94 -8.13
C GLY A 161 5.50 7.44 -8.36
N LEU A 162 4.44 6.68 -8.09
CA LEU A 162 4.43 5.23 -8.26
C LEU A 162 3.67 4.84 -9.53
N PHE A 163 4.37 4.13 -10.42
CA PHE A 163 3.83 3.68 -11.71
C PHE A 163 4.32 2.27 -11.98
N TYR A 164 3.43 1.37 -12.40
CA TYR A 164 3.77 0.00 -12.77
C TYR A 164 3.23 -0.33 -14.16
N TYR A 165 3.62 -1.46 -14.73
CA TYR A 165 3.05 -1.93 -15.99
C TYR A 165 2.77 -3.43 -15.94
N LYS A 166 1.65 -3.85 -16.53
CA LYS A 166 1.34 -5.27 -16.73
C LYS A 166 0.58 -5.47 -18.02
N LYS A 167 1.08 -6.38 -18.88
CA LYS A 167 0.36 -6.82 -20.08
C LYS A 167 -0.88 -7.63 -19.69
N GLU A 168 -1.95 -7.52 -20.49
CA GLU A 168 -3.20 -8.24 -20.22
C GLU A 168 -3.05 -9.77 -20.25
N ASN A 169 -2.17 -10.27 -21.13
CA ASN A 169 -1.83 -11.68 -21.21
C ASN A 169 -0.83 -12.14 -20.12
N SER A 170 -0.48 -11.27 -19.17
CA SER A 170 0.45 -11.53 -18.07
C SER A 170 1.85 -12.01 -18.48
N THR A 171 2.25 -11.77 -19.73
CA THR A 171 3.60 -12.16 -20.24
C THR A 171 4.71 -11.19 -19.83
N LEU A 172 4.35 -10.00 -19.36
CA LEU A 172 5.27 -8.99 -18.89
C LEU A 172 4.60 -8.18 -17.78
N GLU A 173 5.30 -8.08 -16.66
CA GLU A 173 4.97 -7.21 -15.53
C GLU A 173 6.28 -6.55 -15.11
N GLU A 174 6.21 -5.26 -14.79
CA GLU A 174 7.30 -4.51 -14.19
C GLU A 174 6.74 -3.80 -12.97
N ASP A 175 7.39 -3.97 -11.81
CA ASP A 175 6.86 -3.51 -10.53
C ASP A 175 6.77 -2.00 -10.43
N PHE A 176 7.82 -1.29 -10.88
CA PHE A 176 7.85 0.16 -10.87
C PHE A 176 8.58 0.75 -12.08
N PHE A 177 8.23 2.00 -12.41
CA PHE A 177 9.00 2.85 -13.31
C PHE A 177 9.37 4.16 -12.63
N VAL A 178 10.65 4.52 -12.70
CA VAL A 178 11.16 5.80 -12.22
C VAL A 178 11.53 6.69 -13.40
N ARG A 179 10.99 7.90 -13.43
CA ARG A 179 11.35 8.91 -14.42
C ARG A 179 12.58 9.69 -13.96
N THR A 180 13.57 9.78 -14.84
CA THR A 180 14.66 10.75 -14.75
C THR A 180 14.43 11.87 -15.77
N GLN A 181 15.36 12.84 -15.85
CA GLN A 181 15.29 13.91 -16.85
C GLN A 181 15.17 13.36 -18.28
N ASN A 182 15.89 12.28 -18.59
CA ASN A 182 16.05 11.80 -19.96
C ASN A 182 15.51 10.37 -20.20
N ASN A 183 15.33 9.59 -19.14
CA ASN A 183 15.01 8.16 -19.26
C ASN A 183 13.85 7.74 -18.37
N LEU A 184 13.18 6.68 -18.81
CA LEU A 184 12.25 5.90 -18.01
C LEU A 184 12.96 4.61 -17.57
N ILE A 185 13.13 4.44 -16.27
CA ILE A 185 13.92 3.34 -15.69
C ILE A 185 12.97 2.29 -15.10
N PRO A 186 12.96 1.05 -15.62
CA PRO A 186 12.25 -0.06 -15.00
C PRO A 186 12.94 -0.47 -13.69
N VAL A 187 12.16 -0.80 -12.67
CA VAL A 187 12.62 -1.28 -11.37
C VAL A 187 11.80 -2.51 -10.98
N GLU A 188 12.50 -3.65 -10.96
CA GLU A 188 11.97 -4.94 -10.54
C GLU A 188 12.35 -5.24 -9.08
N VAL A 189 11.40 -5.71 -8.28
CA VAL A 189 11.60 -6.03 -6.86
C VAL A 189 11.70 -7.54 -6.66
N LYS A 190 12.70 -8.00 -5.90
CA LYS A 190 12.99 -9.44 -5.68
C LYS A 190 13.22 -9.78 -4.21
#